data_AF-A0A937T0T4-F1
#
_entry.id   AF-A0A937T0T4-F1
#
_cell.length_a   1.000
_cell.length_b   1.000
_cell.length_c   1.000
_cell.angle_alpha   90.00
_cell.angle_beta   90.00
_cell.angle_gamma   90.00
#
_symmetry.space_group_name_H-M   'P 1'
#
loop_
_entity.id
_entity.type
_entity.pdbx_description
1 polymer ?
#
loop_
_entity_poly.entity_id
_entity_poly.type
_entity_poly.pdbx_seq_one_letter_code
_entity_poly.pdbx_strand_id
1 'polypeptide(L)'
;MSGISRRRFMAAAAATVAAETATHRIVTASEDDVYRVIDQVPFGGQTRRLKLMRGDRYITALIFPTDYPTHFRLKPELFPVCTPRGIPVTGSHEYCFIHHQSISCGHGKVRVEGTNREVDFFRKLPFPDPQREDKWHRGFNLFQMGPSGIQRVEQVRWSVDDRIIVHLTLQWQTREEHQEVGETLLVEQRRYEVFQQEAFTVIDQYSRLAPADKPVTLVADRHSFATVRVHDLIDVEDGGTMRDSEGRMDLEGVYCDQQGERKTPRWVDCTGTIGENVVGMTLMGHADNLRNQFFLRKYGMMEVSAMLDADVRLTDEAPLVFAARFVAHDGPITDAVVDRLYQEFSGQRLR
;
A
#
# COMPACT_ATOMS: atom_id res chain seq x y z
N MET A 1 -0.56 -31.97 17.83
CA MET A 1 -1.50 -31.69 16.72
C MET A 1 -0.74 -30.86 15.69
N SER A 2 -0.19 -31.49 14.65
CA SER A 2 0.55 -30.79 13.60
C SER A 2 -0.45 -30.02 12.73
N GLY A 3 -0.32 -28.69 12.68
CA GLY A 3 -1.13 -27.85 11.82
C GLY A 3 -0.91 -28.25 10.36
N ILE A 4 -1.99 -28.54 9.65
CA ILE A 4 -1.98 -28.67 8.19
C ILE A 4 -1.70 -27.26 7.66
N SER A 5 -0.58 -27.06 6.97
CA SER A 5 -0.29 -25.76 6.34
C SER A 5 -1.36 -25.45 5.28
N ARG A 6 -1.73 -24.17 5.13
CA ARG A 6 -2.70 -23.73 4.12
C ARG A 6 -2.32 -24.20 2.71
N ARG A 7 -1.01 -24.26 2.39
CA ARG A 7 -0.51 -24.86 1.14
C ARG A 7 -0.95 -26.32 0.94
N ARG A 8 -0.92 -27.16 1.98
CA ARG A 8 -1.41 -28.56 1.90
C ARG A 8 -2.92 -28.64 1.72
N PHE A 9 -3.67 -27.73 2.36
CA PHE A 9 -5.12 -27.65 2.20
C PHE A 9 -5.51 -27.26 0.76
N MET A 10 -4.82 -26.27 0.18
CA MET A 10 -5.06 -25.84 -1.21
C MET A 10 -4.58 -26.86 -2.25
N ALA A 11 -3.46 -27.56 -2.01
CA ALA A 11 -2.96 -28.61 -2.91
C ALA A 11 -3.94 -29.80 -3.00
N ALA A 12 -4.63 -30.14 -1.90
CA ALA A 12 -5.65 -31.19 -1.90
C ALA A 12 -6.91 -30.79 -2.70
N ALA A 13 -7.25 -29.50 -2.73
CA ALA A 13 -8.37 -28.98 -3.52
C ALA A 13 -8.05 -28.84 -5.02
N ALA A 14 -6.81 -28.53 -5.38
CA ALA A 14 -6.37 -28.43 -6.78
C ALA A 14 -6.32 -29.79 -7.50
N ALA A 15 -6.11 -30.88 -6.76
CA ALA A 15 -6.06 -32.24 -7.32
C ALA A 15 -7.39 -32.72 -7.92
N THR A 16 -8.50 -32.00 -7.74
CA THR A 16 -9.83 -32.39 -8.26
C THR A 16 -10.24 -31.62 -9.54
N VAL A 17 -9.43 -30.68 -10.04
CA VAL A 17 -9.79 -29.84 -11.22
C VAL A 17 -8.69 -29.78 -12.28
N ALA A 18 -7.82 -30.80 -12.37
CA ALA A 18 -6.80 -30.88 -13.41
C ALA A 18 -7.24 -31.81 -14.56
N ALA A 19 -8.04 -31.27 -15.48
CA ALA A 19 -8.13 -31.78 -16.84
C ALA A 19 -8.57 -30.64 -17.78
N GLU A 20 -7.61 -29.79 -18.17
CA GLU A 20 -7.55 -29.29 -19.55
C GLU A 20 -6.18 -28.65 -19.82
N THR A 21 -5.54 -29.16 -20.86
CA THR A 21 -4.15 -28.96 -21.25
C THR A 21 -3.94 -27.56 -21.83
N ALA A 22 -3.27 -26.67 -21.10
CA ALA A 22 -2.83 -25.38 -21.63
C ALA A 22 -1.59 -25.58 -22.50
N THR A 23 -1.79 -25.61 -23.82
CA THR A 23 -0.72 -25.47 -24.81
C THR A 23 -0.20 -24.03 -24.76
N HIS A 24 1.11 -23.86 -24.56
CA HIS A 24 1.78 -22.57 -24.62
C HIS A 24 1.57 -21.90 -25.99
N ARG A 25 0.64 -20.94 -26.07
CA ARG A 25 0.65 -19.92 -27.12
C ARG A 25 1.47 -18.74 -26.64
N ILE A 26 2.61 -18.53 -27.26
CA ILE A 26 3.28 -17.22 -27.27
C ILE A 26 2.31 -16.29 -28.01
N VAL A 27 1.59 -15.48 -27.24
CA VAL A 27 0.70 -14.44 -27.80
C VAL A 27 1.61 -13.32 -28.30
N THR A 28 1.79 -13.25 -29.62
CA THR A 28 2.27 -12.06 -30.30
C THR A 28 1.38 -10.88 -29.91
N ALA A 29 1.96 -9.77 -29.45
CA ALA A 29 1.24 -8.57 -29.05
C ALA A 29 0.21 -8.18 -30.13
N SER A 30 -1.08 -8.27 -29.80
CA SER A 30 -2.15 -7.78 -30.67
C SER A 30 -2.26 -6.26 -30.54
N GLU A 31 -2.98 -5.63 -31.46
CA GLU A 31 -3.28 -4.19 -31.54
C GLU A 31 -3.96 -3.58 -30.28
N ASP A 32 -4.11 -4.34 -29.19
CA ASP A 32 -4.79 -3.95 -27.94
C ASP A 32 -3.83 -3.61 -26.77
N ASP A 33 -2.54 -3.37 -27.02
CA ASP A 33 -1.55 -3.07 -25.95
C ASP A 33 -1.65 -1.65 -25.37
N VAL A 34 -2.85 -1.06 -25.37
CA VAL A 34 -3.12 0.31 -24.97
C VAL A 34 -3.59 0.33 -23.52
N TYR A 35 -3.07 1.28 -22.74
CA TYR A 35 -3.57 1.52 -21.39
C TYR A 35 -4.99 2.07 -21.41
N ARG A 36 -5.79 1.75 -20.38
CA ARG A 36 -7.12 2.34 -20.21
C ARG A 36 -7.53 2.39 -18.75
N VAL A 37 -8.41 3.34 -18.45
CA VAL A 37 -9.05 3.50 -17.14
C VAL A 37 -10.55 3.25 -17.29
N ILE A 38 -11.09 2.31 -16.50
CA ILE A 38 -12.53 2.11 -16.37
C ILE A 38 -12.98 2.69 -15.04
N ASP A 39 -13.74 3.78 -15.10
CA ASP A 39 -14.32 4.43 -13.93
C ASP A 39 -15.64 3.76 -13.55
N GLN A 40 -15.70 3.22 -12.32
CA GLN A 40 -16.87 2.53 -11.80
C GLN A 40 -17.33 3.16 -10.49
N VAL A 41 -18.64 3.31 -10.35
CA VAL A 41 -19.30 3.81 -9.14
C VAL A 41 -20.23 2.72 -8.59
N PRO A 42 -19.67 1.68 -7.93
CA PRO A 42 -20.47 0.59 -7.36
C PRO A 42 -21.25 1.01 -6.11
N PHE A 43 -22.12 0.10 -5.64
CA PHE A 43 -22.80 0.18 -4.34
C PHE A 43 -23.53 1.51 -4.08
N GLY A 44 -24.29 1.98 -5.07
CA GLY A 44 -25.12 3.18 -4.93
C GLY A 44 -24.33 4.47 -4.72
N GLY A 45 -23.06 4.54 -5.13
CA GLY A 45 -22.27 5.77 -5.02
C GLY A 45 -21.40 5.87 -3.77
N GLN A 46 -21.36 4.85 -2.92
CA GLN A 46 -20.57 4.89 -1.68
C GLN A 46 -19.06 4.68 -1.91
N THR A 47 -18.70 4.04 -3.01
CA THR A 47 -17.31 3.79 -3.39
C THR A 47 -17.15 4.08 -4.87
N ARG A 48 -15.99 4.61 -5.24
CA ARG A 48 -15.54 4.70 -6.62
C ARG A 48 -14.32 3.83 -6.82
N ARG A 49 -14.23 3.22 -7.99
CA ARG A 49 -13.17 2.30 -8.40
C ARG A 49 -12.70 2.67 -9.79
N LEU A 50 -11.44 3.10 -9.90
CA LEU A 50 -10.78 3.28 -11.19
C LEU A 50 -9.99 2.01 -11.49
N LYS A 51 -10.48 1.18 -12.42
CA LYS A 51 -9.74 0.00 -12.89
C LYS A 51 -8.69 0.43 -13.90
N LEU A 52 -7.45 0.07 -13.65
CA LEU A 52 -6.27 0.40 -14.42
C LEU A 52 -5.90 -0.85 -15.23
N MET A 53 -5.95 -0.75 -16.56
CA MET A 53 -5.83 -1.88 -17.48
C MET A 53 -4.75 -1.62 -18.53
N ARG A 54 -4.19 -2.69 -19.09
CA ARG A 54 -3.41 -2.69 -20.34
C ARG A 54 -4.03 -3.73 -21.26
N GLY A 55 -4.64 -3.27 -22.35
CA GLY A 55 -5.53 -4.11 -23.16
C GLY A 55 -6.66 -4.71 -22.33
N ASP A 56 -6.87 -6.02 -22.48
CA ASP A 56 -7.83 -6.80 -21.70
C ASP A 56 -7.34 -7.16 -20.29
N ARG A 57 -6.06 -6.93 -19.98
CA ARG A 57 -5.44 -7.32 -18.71
C ARG A 57 -5.66 -6.30 -17.62
N TYR A 58 -6.01 -6.80 -16.46
CA TYR A 58 -6.16 -6.04 -15.24
C TYR A 58 -4.80 -5.83 -14.57
N ILE A 59 -4.39 -4.58 -14.36
CA ILE A 59 -3.16 -4.23 -13.66
C ILE A 59 -3.47 -4.06 -12.17
N THR A 60 -4.36 -3.11 -11.86
CA THR A 60 -4.83 -2.83 -10.51
C THR A 60 -6.10 -1.99 -10.53
N ALA A 61 -6.63 -1.61 -9.36
CA ALA A 61 -7.64 -0.56 -9.28
C ALA A 61 -7.43 0.32 -8.06
N LEU A 62 -7.56 1.63 -8.27
CA LEU A 62 -7.68 2.59 -7.19
C LEU A 62 -9.10 2.57 -6.66
N ILE A 63 -9.28 2.20 -5.39
CA ILE A 63 -10.58 2.11 -4.72
C ILE A 63 -10.61 3.13 -3.59
N PHE A 64 -11.62 4.00 -3.56
CA PHE A 64 -11.76 5.03 -2.53
C PHE A 64 -13.23 5.36 -2.23
N PRO A 65 -13.55 5.81 -1.00
CA PRO A 65 -14.90 6.22 -0.65
C PRO A 65 -15.29 7.51 -1.40
N THR A 66 -16.57 7.63 -1.78
CA THR A 66 -17.14 8.83 -2.42
C THR A 66 -18.28 9.47 -1.64
N ASP A 67 -18.80 8.78 -0.63
CA ASP A 67 -19.81 9.27 0.30
C ASP A 67 -19.31 9.05 1.73
N TYR A 68 -19.98 9.65 2.72
CA TYR A 68 -19.69 9.44 4.14
C TYR A 68 -19.53 7.95 4.42
N PRO A 69 -18.40 7.54 5.01
CA PRO A 69 -17.93 6.18 4.85
C PRO A 69 -18.94 5.18 5.40
N THR A 70 -19.44 4.32 4.52
CA THR A 70 -20.04 3.07 4.95
C THR A 70 -18.95 2.17 5.50
N HIS A 71 -18.78 2.25 6.82
CA HIS A 71 -18.16 1.33 7.78
C HIS A 71 -16.76 0.72 7.52
N PHE A 72 -16.18 0.68 6.31
CA PHE A 72 -15.00 -0.17 6.06
C PHE A 72 -13.90 0.37 5.11
N ARG A 73 -14.09 1.51 4.44
CA ARG A 73 -13.06 2.13 3.58
C ARG A 73 -12.91 3.62 3.87
N LEU A 74 -11.96 3.96 4.74
CA LEU A 74 -11.66 5.36 5.11
C LEU A 74 -10.53 5.98 4.27
N LYS A 75 -9.90 5.21 3.38
CA LYS A 75 -8.67 5.61 2.70
C LYS A 75 -8.57 4.95 1.33
N PRO A 76 -7.98 5.63 0.33
CA PRO A 76 -7.69 5.02 -0.96
C PRO A 76 -6.71 3.85 -0.86
N GLU A 77 -6.91 2.85 -1.70
CA GLU A 77 -6.08 1.65 -1.81
C GLU A 77 -5.96 1.24 -3.28
N LEU A 78 -4.80 0.73 -3.71
CA LEU A 78 -4.65 0.05 -4.99
C LEU A 78 -4.78 -1.47 -4.78
N PHE A 79 -5.84 -2.10 -5.29
CA PHE A 79 -6.11 -3.53 -5.08
C PHE A 79 -6.97 -4.19 -6.17
N PRO A 80 -6.69 -5.47 -6.51
CA PRO A 80 -5.40 -6.16 -6.29
C PRO A 80 -4.32 -5.56 -7.19
N VAL A 81 -3.05 -5.81 -6.92
CA VAL A 81 -1.95 -5.48 -7.84
C VAL A 81 -1.52 -6.76 -8.52
N CYS A 82 -1.49 -6.75 -9.85
CA CYS A 82 -1.14 -7.89 -10.67
C CYS A 82 0.23 -7.71 -11.33
N THR A 83 0.94 -8.82 -11.52
CA THR A 83 2.10 -8.90 -12.44
C THR A 83 1.66 -8.70 -13.89
N PRO A 84 2.58 -8.50 -14.85
CA PRO A 84 2.22 -8.44 -16.29
C PRO A 84 1.48 -9.65 -16.85
N ARG A 85 1.69 -10.85 -16.28
CA ARG A 85 0.89 -12.05 -16.59
C ARG A 85 -0.49 -12.08 -15.92
N GLY A 86 -0.87 -11.06 -15.16
CA GLY A 86 -2.18 -10.94 -14.53
C GLY A 86 -2.30 -11.69 -13.19
N ILE A 87 -1.18 -12.07 -12.56
CA ILE A 87 -1.20 -12.80 -11.29
C ILE A 87 -1.28 -11.82 -10.12
N PRO A 88 -2.30 -11.89 -9.24
CA PRO A 88 -2.44 -10.96 -8.12
C PRO A 88 -1.41 -11.27 -7.03
N VAL A 89 -0.55 -10.31 -6.72
CA VAL A 89 0.55 -10.45 -5.73
C VAL A 89 0.32 -9.69 -4.44
N THR A 90 -0.82 -9.01 -4.30
CA THR A 90 -1.21 -8.33 -3.07
C THR A 90 -2.49 -8.90 -2.47
N GLY A 91 -2.58 -8.82 -1.14
CA GLY A 91 -3.76 -9.20 -0.39
C GLY A 91 -4.49 -7.97 0.17
N SER A 92 -5.79 -8.09 0.38
CA SER A 92 -6.57 -7.14 1.17
C SER A 92 -7.51 -7.96 2.05
N HIS A 93 -7.15 -8.13 3.31
CA HIS A 93 -7.93 -8.85 4.31
C HIS A 93 -8.10 -7.97 5.55
N GLU A 94 -9.02 -8.33 6.44
CA GLU A 94 -9.20 -7.70 7.77
C GLU A 94 -9.39 -6.17 7.79
N TYR A 95 -10.60 -5.77 8.11
CA TYR A 95 -11.10 -4.43 7.80
C TYR A 95 -10.58 -3.30 8.69
N CYS A 96 -9.96 -3.58 9.83
CA CYS A 96 -9.67 -2.59 10.87
C CYS A 96 -8.28 -1.93 10.77
N PHE A 97 -7.34 -2.50 10.00
CA PHE A 97 -5.98 -1.98 9.92
C PHE A 97 -5.53 -1.82 8.47
N ILE A 98 -4.92 -0.69 8.13
CA ILE A 98 -4.48 -0.45 6.74
C ILE A 98 -3.30 -1.33 6.34
N HIS A 99 -2.51 -1.86 7.30
CA HIS A 99 -1.43 -2.78 6.98
C HIS A 99 -1.91 -4.17 6.54
N HIS A 100 -3.21 -4.46 6.63
CA HIS A 100 -3.83 -5.65 6.03
C HIS A 100 -4.43 -5.36 4.64
N GLN A 101 -4.37 -4.11 4.19
CA GLN A 101 -4.72 -3.70 2.84
C GLN A 101 -3.51 -3.75 1.92
N SER A 102 -3.76 -3.87 0.62
CA SER A 102 -2.81 -3.98 -0.50
C SER A 102 -1.79 -2.83 -0.53
N ILE A 103 -1.70 -2.02 -1.58
CA ILE A 103 -0.91 -0.79 -1.52
C ILE A 103 -1.80 0.28 -0.90
N SER A 104 -1.34 0.84 0.22
CA SER A 104 -2.05 1.88 0.96
C SER A 104 -1.11 2.99 1.40
N CYS A 105 -1.70 4.14 1.72
CA CYS A 105 -0.98 5.26 2.29
C CYS A 105 -1.77 5.87 3.45
N GLY A 106 -1.14 6.02 4.62
CA GLY A 106 -1.76 6.52 5.84
C GLY A 106 -0.73 6.82 6.92
N HIS A 107 -1.14 7.37 8.06
CA HIS A 107 -0.21 7.70 9.15
C HIS A 107 -0.81 7.40 10.51
N GLY A 108 -0.01 6.87 11.43
CA GLY A 108 -0.41 6.49 12.78
C GLY A 108 -1.17 7.59 13.50
N LYS A 109 -0.50 8.70 13.79
CA LYS A 109 -1.06 9.80 14.59
C LYS A 109 -0.63 11.17 14.10
N VAL A 110 -1.61 12.05 13.93
CA VAL A 110 -1.41 13.46 13.56
C VAL A 110 -1.82 14.34 14.72
N ARG A 111 -0.95 15.28 15.12
CA ARG A 111 -1.20 16.26 16.18
C ARG A 111 -1.16 17.66 15.61
N VAL A 112 -2.19 18.46 15.86
CA VAL A 112 -2.23 19.88 15.47
C VAL A 112 -1.49 20.71 16.52
N GLU A 113 -0.64 21.64 16.08
CA GLU A 113 0.09 22.53 16.98
C GLU A 113 -0.88 23.37 17.84
N GLY A 114 -0.54 23.52 19.12
CA GLY A 114 -1.41 24.15 20.11
C GLY A 114 -2.54 23.25 20.64
N THR A 115 -2.59 21.98 20.24
CA THR A 115 -3.53 20.99 20.77
C THR A 115 -2.80 19.79 21.38
N ASN A 116 -3.43 19.12 22.35
CA ASN A 116 -2.97 17.84 22.88
C ASN A 116 -3.68 16.64 22.22
N ARG A 117 -4.48 16.87 21.18
CA ARG A 117 -5.27 15.84 20.51
C ARG A 117 -4.43 15.18 19.42
N GLU A 118 -4.33 13.86 19.47
CA GLU A 118 -3.76 13.03 18.40
C GLU A 118 -4.90 12.34 17.65
N VAL A 119 -4.90 12.45 16.32
CA VAL A 119 -5.92 11.84 15.46
C VAL A 119 -5.27 10.71 14.66
N ASP A 120 -5.89 9.53 14.72
CA ASP A 120 -5.35 8.33 14.07
C ASP A 120 -5.79 8.23 12.61
N PHE A 121 -4.83 8.17 11.69
CA PHE A 121 -5.06 7.98 10.25
C PHE A 121 -4.42 6.69 9.72
N PHE A 122 -4.19 5.70 10.57
CA PHE A 122 -3.66 4.40 10.17
C PHE A 122 -4.71 3.32 10.34
N ARG A 123 -5.47 3.35 11.43
CA ARG A 123 -6.50 2.36 11.68
C ARG A 123 -7.78 2.73 10.92
N LYS A 124 -8.72 1.79 10.87
CA LYS A 124 -10.08 1.99 10.36
C LYS A 124 -11.07 1.74 11.50
N LEU A 125 -10.92 2.52 12.56
CA LEU A 125 -11.70 2.33 13.78
C LEU A 125 -13.11 2.93 13.62
N PRO A 126 -14.14 2.20 14.05
CA PRO A 126 -15.49 2.76 14.18
C PRO A 126 -15.52 3.81 15.30
N PHE A 127 -16.65 4.48 15.48
CA PHE A 127 -16.86 5.27 16.70
C PHE A 127 -16.82 4.36 17.93
N PRO A 128 -16.29 4.85 19.08
CA PRO A 128 -16.19 4.06 20.29
C PRO A 128 -17.53 3.49 20.75
N ASP A 129 -17.57 2.20 20.98
CA ASP A 129 -18.67 1.48 21.63
C ASP A 129 -18.13 0.85 22.93
N PRO A 130 -18.33 1.52 24.09
CA PRO A 130 -17.80 1.04 25.37
C PRO A 130 -18.43 -0.29 25.81
N GLN A 131 -19.59 -0.66 25.27
CA GLN A 131 -20.29 -1.89 25.63
C GLN A 131 -19.81 -3.10 24.82
N ARG A 132 -19.14 -2.86 23.69
CA ARG A 132 -18.67 -3.92 22.82
C ARG A 132 -17.30 -4.44 23.25
N GLU A 133 -17.22 -5.74 23.50
CA GLU A 133 -15.97 -6.43 23.84
C GLU A 133 -15.19 -6.83 22.59
N ASP A 134 -13.87 -6.63 22.62
CA ASP A 134 -12.93 -7.20 21.65
C ASP A 134 -12.38 -8.53 22.17
N LYS A 135 -12.84 -9.63 21.59
CA LYS A 135 -12.44 -10.99 22.00
C LYS A 135 -11.14 -11.48 21.35
N TRP A 136 -10.60 -10.71 20.41
CA TRP A 136 -9.47 -11.13 19.58
C TRP A 136 -8.15 -10.49 20.05
N HIS A 137 -8.21 -9.28 20.59
CA HIS A 137 -7.03 -8.54 21.04
C HIS A 137 -6.84 -8.62 22.55
N ARG A 138 -5.59 -8.78 22.99
CA ARG A 138 -5.20 -8.78 24.40
C ARG A 138 -4.57 -7.44 24.75
N GLY A 139 -5.06 -6.79 25.80
CA GLY A 139 -4.48 -5.55 26.34
C GLY A 139 -5.07 -4.25 25.80
N PHE A 140 -5.94 -4.31 24.79
CA PHE A 140 -6.74 -3.18 24.32
C PHE A 140 -8.03 -3.68 23.67
N ASN A 141 -9.01 -2.79 23.52
CA ASN A 141 -10.28 -3.07 22.86
C ASN A 141 -10.45 -2.16 21.63
N LEU A 142 -10.42 -2.73 20.43
CA LEU A 142 -10.51 -1.94 19.19
C LEU A 142 -11.79 -1.11 19.09
N PHE A 143 -12.89 -1.58 19.66
CA PHE A 143 -14.16 -0.86 19.67
C PHE A 143 -14.13 0.34 20.60
N GLN A 144 -13.08 0.55 21.39
CA GLN A 144 -12.97 1.67 22.32
C GLN A 144 -11.88 2.68 21.89
N MET A 145 -11.13 2.40 20.83
CA MET A 145 -9.97 3.21 20.42
C MET A 145 -10.29 4.32 19.40
N GLY A 146 -11.46 4.29 18.77
CA GLY A 146 -11.79 5.15 17.63
C GLY A 146 -12.32 6.55 17.99
N PRO A 147 -12.84 7.28 16.98
CA PRO A 147 -12.81 6.95 15.56
C PRO A 147 -11.45 7.27 14.93
N SER A 148 -11.08 6.52 13.90
CA SER A 148 -9.98 6.93 13.00
C SER A 148 -10.46 8.03 12.07
N GLY A 149 -9.55 8.93 11.68
CA GLY A 149 -9.75 9.90 10.61
C GLY A 149 -9.88 9.27 9.23
N ILE A 150 -10.29 10.09 8.26
CA ILE A 150 -10.58 9.72 6.87
C ILE A 150 -9.66 10.49 5.91
N GLN A 151 -9.27 9.84 4.81
CA GLN A 151 -8.69 10.50 3.64
C GLN A 151 -9.79 10.67 2.59
N ARG A 152 -10.45 11.82 2.60
CA ARG A 152 -11.51 12.18 1.66
C ARG A 152 -10.90 12.59 0.34
N VAL A 153 -11.31 11.96 -0.76
CA VAL A 153 -10.85 12.33 -2.11
C VAL A 153 -11.75 13.44 -2.65
N GLU A 154 -11.22 14.66 -2.68
CA GLU A 154 -11.93 15.84 -3.20
C GLU A 154 -11.93 15.87 -4.73
N GLN A 155 -10.81 15.47 -5.33
CA GLN A 155 -10.66 15.45 -6.77
C GLN A 155 -9.84 14.25 -7.21
N VAL A 156 -10.26 13.67 -8.33
CA VAL A 156 -9.47 12.70 -9.08
C VAL A 156 -9.45 13.09 -10.56
N ARG A 157 -8.26 13.04 -11.15
CA ARG A 157 -8.01 13.24 -12.59
C ARG A 157 -7.05 12.16 -13.06
N TRP A 158 -7.13 11.78 -14.33
CA TRP A 158 -6.16 10.86 -14.90
C TRP A 158 -5.85 11.19 -16.35
N SER A 159 -4.68 10.75 -16.79
CA SER A 159 -4.26 10.73 -18.19
C SER A 159 -3.72 9.35 -18.54
N VAL A 160 -3.79 9.02 -19.83
CA VAL A 160 -3.41 7.72 -20.37
C VAL A 160 -2.58 7.94 -21.63
N ASP A 161 -1.38 7.38 -21.65
CA ASP A 161 -0.48 7.36 -22.80
C ASP A 161 0.37 6.07 -22.74
N ASP A 162 1.71 6.17 -22.69
CA ASP A 162 2.64 5.07 -22.40
C ASP A 162 2.53 4.51 -20.96
N ARG A 163 1.76 5.20 -20.12
CA ARG A 163 1.45 4.89 -18.73
C ARG A 163 0.10 5.49 -18.34
N ILE A 164 -0.43 5.05 -17.20
CA ILE A 164 -1.57 5.69 -16.56
C ILE A 164 -1.06 6.59 -15.43
N ILE A 165 -1.45 7.86 -15.46
CA ILE A 165 -1.15 8.80 -14.37
C ILE A 165 -2.47 9.16 -13.69
N VAL A 166 -2.58 8.93 -12.38
CA VAL A 166 -3.74 9.31 -11.57
C VAL A 166 -3.32 10.38 -10.58
N HIS A 167 -3.98 11.54 -10.63
CA HIS A 167 -3.81 12.63 -9.68
C HIS A 167 -5.00 12.68 -8.73
N LEU A 168 -4.72 12.77 -7.43
CA LEU A 168 -5.67 12.94 -6.35
C LEU A 168 -5.39 14.23 -5.59
N THR A 169 -6.45 14.93 -5.21
CA THR A 169 -6.42 15.90 -4.11
C THR A 169 -7.22 15.30 -2.96
N LEU A 170 -6.59 15.15 -1.80
CA LEU A 170 -7.21 14.55 -0.62
C LEU A 170 -7.21 15.53 0.55
N GLN A 171 -8.23 15.40 1.39
CA GLN A 171 -8.30 16.02 2.70
C GLN A 171 -8.22 14.94 3.77
N TRP A 172 -7.29 15.11 4.72
CA TRP A 172 -7.21 14.25 5.89
C TRP A 172 -8.06 14.89 6.98
N GLN A 173 -9.21 14.28 7.26
CA GLN A 173 -10.22 14.84 8.15
C GLN A 173 -10.35 14.03 9.44
N THR A 174 -10.68 14.71 10.53
CA THR A 174 -11.23 14.05 11.72
C THR A 174 -12.54 13.34 11.38
N ARG A 175 -13.04 12.52 12.31
CA ARG A 175 -14.39 11.99 12.26
C ARG A 175 -15.09 12.33 13.56
N GLU A 176 -16.23 12.99 13.45
CA GLU A 176 -17.06 13.39 14.57
C GLU A 176 -18.43 12.71 14.45
N GLU A 177 -18.97 12.27 15.59
CA GLU A 177 -20.24 11.54 15.59
C GLU A 177 -21.36 12.46 15.09
N HIS A 178 -22.26 11.90 14.28
CA HIS A 178 -23.38 12.64 13.66
C HIS A 178 -22.96 13.78 12.71
N GLN A 179 -21.69 13.86 12.31
CA GLN A 179 -21.23 14.81 11.31
C GLN A 179 -20.74 14.10 10.05
N GLU A 180 -21.23 14.55 8.90
CA GLU A 180 -20.81 14.04 7.59
C GLU A 180 -19.39 14.50 7.21
N VAL A 181 -18.95 15.65 7.74
CA VAL A 181 -17.65 16.22 7.40
C VAL A 181 -16.94 16.58 8.70
N GLY A 182 -15.71 16.09 8.86
CA GLY A 182 -14.86 16.43 9.99
C GLY A 182 -13.94 17.62 9.69
N GLU A 183 -13.18 18.02 10.70
CA GLU A 183 -12.17 19.06 10.57
C GLU A 183 -11.04 18.58 9.65
N THR A 184 -10.68 19.38 8.64
CA THR A 184 -9.54 19.06 7.77
C THR A 184 -8.24 19.46 8.44
N LEU A 185 -7.36 18.50 8.67
CA LEU A 185 -6.06 18.71 9.32
C LEU A 185 -4.92 18.86 8.31
N LEU A 186 -5.00 18.12 7.21
CA LEU A 186 -4.00 18.12 6.14
C LEU A 186 -4.66 18.12 4.77
N VAL A 187 -3.96 18.69 3.80
CA VAL A 187 -4.25 18.56 2.37
C VAL A 187 -3.12 17.79 1.71
N GLU A 188 -3.48 16.79 0.91
CA GLU A 188 -2.53 15.96 0.17
C GLU A 188 -2.75 16.08 -1.34
N GLN A 189 -1.67 16.29 -2.08
CA GLN A 189 -1.62 16.04 -3.50
C GLN A 189 -0.93 14.69 -3.70
N ARG A 190 -1.67 13.69 -4.16
CA ARG A 190 -1.13 12.34 -4.41
C ARG A 190 -1.15 12.04 -5.89
N ARG A 191 -0.07 11.48 -6.42
CA ARG A 191 0.04 11.04 -7.80
C ARG A 191 0.48 9.58 -7.85
N TYR A 192 -0.22 8.78 -8.65
CA TYR A 192 0.21 7.44 -9.03
C TYR A 192 0.63 7.45 -10.50
N GLU A 193 1.81 6.91 -10.80
CA GLU A 193 2.18 6.52 -12.16
C GLU A 193 2.19 5.00 -12.25
N VAL A 194 1.43 4.43 -13.19
CA VAL A 194 1.25 2.99 -13.34
C VAL A 194 1.59 2.58 -14.75
N PHE A 195 2.57 1.70 -14.88
CA PHE A 195 3.02 1.17 -16.17
C PHE A 195 3.56 -0.24 -16.03
N GLN A 196 3.77 -0.89 -17.16
CA GLN A 196 4.33 -2.23 -17.27
C GLN A 196 5.52 -2.22 -18.21
N GLN A 197 6.63 -2.78 -17.75
CA GLN A 197 7.87 -2.93 -18.51
C GLN A 197 8.36 -4.36 -18.35
N GLU A 198 8.49 -5.09 -19.45
CA GLU A 198 8.96 -6.48 -19.46
C GLU A 198 8.13 -7.36 -18.49
N ALA A 199 8.79 -7.91 -17.46
CA ALA A 199 8.19 -8.76 -16.43
C ALA A 199 7.68 -7.97 -15.20
N PHE A 200 7.59 -6.64 -15.29
CA PHE A 200 7.27 -5.76 -14.16
C PHE A 200 5.98 -4.96 -14.39
N THR A 201 5.13 -4.92 -13.36
CA THR A 201 4.15 -3.86 -13.14
C THR A 201 4.76 -2.89 -12.14
N VAL A 202 4.96 -1.64 -12.55
CA VAL A 202 5.56 -0.59 -11.74
C VAL A 202 4.48 0.41 -11.34
N ILE A 203 4.45 0.75 -10.04
CA ILE A 203 3.56 1.76 -9.46
C ILE A 203 4.43 2.73 -8.67
N ASP A 204 4.54 3.96 -9.15
CA ASP A 204 5.19 5.04 -8.41
C ASP A 204 4.12 5.87 -7.69
N GLN A 205 4.22 5.96 -6.38
CA GLN A 205 3.38 6.83 -5.55
C GLN A 205 4.18 8.06 -5.14
N TYR A 206 3.66 9.24 -5.42
CA TYR A 206 4.18 10.52 -4.97
C TYR A 206 3.13 11.20 -4.10
N SER A 207 3.54 11.76 -2.97
CA SER A 207 2.67 12.49 -2.05
C SER A 207 3.35 13.79 -1.62
N ARG A 208 2.63 14.90 -1.77
CA ARG A 208 2.93 16.18 -1.10
C ARG A 208 1.84 16.45 -0.08
N LEU A 209 2.20 16.44 1.19
CA LEU A 209 1.30 16.58 2.33
C LEU A 209 1.62 17.87 3.09
N ALA A 210 0.64 18.76 3.21
CA ALA A 210 0.76 20.04 3.89
C ALA A 210 -0.34 20.21 4.93
N PRO A 211 -0.11 21.01 5.99
CA PRO A 211 -1.19 21.39 6.89
C PRO A 211 -2.30 22.13 6.17
N ALA A 212 -3.53 22.01 6.68
CA ALA A 212 -4.68 22.70 6.09
C ALA A 212 -4.84 24.14 6.60
N ASP A 213 -4.41 24.40 7.83
CA ASP A 213 -4.52 25.71 8.50
C ASP A 213 -3.34 25.94 9.44
N LYS A 214 -3.20 25.10 10.47
CA LYS A 214 -2.12 25.20 11.47
C LYS A 214 -1.06 24.15 11.24
N PRO A 215 0.21 24.42 11.60
CA PRO A 215 1.25 23.39 11.59
C PRO A 215 0.79 22.12 12.31
N VAL A 216 1.23 20.98 11.77
CA VAL A 216 0.92 19.68 12.37
C VAL A 216 2.19 18.86 12.54
N THR A 217 2.16 17.94 13.49
CA THR A 217 3.20 16.94 13.66
C THR A 217 2.65 15.58 13.25
N LEU A 218 3.30 14.94 12.28
CA LEU A 218 3.20 13.50 12.08
C LEU A 218 4.03 12.85 13.19
N VAL A 219 3.35 12.32 14.20
CA VAL A 219 4.00 11.70 15.37
C VAL A 219 4.63 10.38 14.97
N ALA A 220 5.79 10.06 15.53
CA ALA A 220 6.49 8.80 15.26
C ALA A 220 5.57 7.59 15.50
N ASP A 221 5.44 6.72 14.50
CA ASP A 221 4.61 5.51 14.59
C ASP A 221 5.12 4.42 13.63
N ARG A 222 5.04 3.16 14.05
CA ARG A 222 5.46 1.96 13.30
C ARG A 222 4.41 1.51 12.27
N HIS A 223 3.60 2.46 11.84
CA HIS A 223 2.37 2.27 11.10
C HIS A 223 2.14 3.52 10.23
N SER A 224 3.09 3.76 9.34
CA SER A 224 3.20 4.94 8.47
C SER A 224 4.21 4.62 7.37
N PHE A 225 4.24 5.10 6.14
CA PHE A 225 3.38 6.02 5.41
C PHE A 225 2.93 5.37 4.11
N ALA A 226 3.85 4.73 3.39
CA ALA A 226 3.59 3.91 2.21
C ALA A 226 3.77 2.43 2.58
N THR A 227 2.69 1.65 2.44
CA THR A 227 2.64 0.26 2.90
C THR A 227 2.15 -0.65 1.78
N VAL A 228 2.71 -1.85 1.68
CA VAL A 228 2.18 -2.93 0.85
C VAL A 228 1.96 -4.21 1.68
N ARG A 229 0.78 -4.79 1.52
CA ARG A 229 0.45 -6.17 1.94
C ARG A 229 0.57 -7.11 0.76
N VAL A 230 1.57 -8.00 0.78
CA VAL A 230 1.68 -9.04 -0.25
C VAL A 230 0.62 -10.13 -0.03
N HIS A 231 0.36 -10.90 -1.07
CA HIS A 231 -0.54 -12.06 -0.99
C HIS A 231 0.06 -13.12 -0.05
N ASP A 232 -0.74 -13.69 0.86
CA ASP A 232 -0.28 -14.64 1.89
C ASP A 232 0.62 -15.74 1.28
N LEU A 233 0.19 -16.37 0.17
CA LEU A 233 0.97 -17.41 -0.53
C LEU A 233 2.43 -17.07 -0.92
N ILE A 234 2.82 -15.78 -0.96
CA ILE A 234 4.19 -15.34 -1.27
C ILE A 234 4.93 -14.72 -0.09
N ASP A 235 4.30 -14.61 1.07
CA ASP A 235 4.96 -14.12 2.29
C ASP A 235 5.90 -15.17 2.90
N VAL A 236 6.70 -14.75 3.89
CA VAL A 236 7.72 -15.63 4.53
C VAL A 236 7.05 -16.74 5.36
N GLU A 237 5.92 -16.46 6.01
CA GLU A 237 5.22 -17.43 6.86
C GLU A 237 4.62 -18.59 6.06
N ASP A 238 4.19 -18.32 4.83
CA ASP A 238 3.67 -19.30 3.90
C ASP A 238 4.75 -19.84 2.95
N GLY A 239 6.04 -19.55 3.17
CA GLY A 239 7.18 -20.18 2.48
C GLY A 239 7.66 -19.47 1.22
N GLY A 240 7.41 -18.17 1.10
CA GLY A 240 8.19 -17.25 0.29
C GLY A 240 9.46 -16.79 1.01
N THR A 241 10.11 -15.76 0.48
CA THR A 241 11.31 -15.14 1.06
C THR A 241 11.21 -13.63 0.99
N MET A 242 11.77 -12.96 2.01
CA MET A 242 11.93 -11.51 2.00
C MET A 242 13.41 -11.15 2.03
N ARG A 243 13.86 -10.20 1.22
CA ARG A 243 15.27 -9.83 1.11
C ARG A 243 15.43 -8.34 0.86
N ASP A 244 16.58 -7.78 1.18
CA ASP A 244 16.85 -6.36 0.92
C ASP A 244 18.13 -6.10 0.15
N SER A 245 18.35 -4.82 -0.14
CA SER A 245 19.51 -4.31 -0.87
C SER A 245 20.86 -4.51 -0.18
N GLU A 246 20.87 -4.98 1.08
CA GLU A 246 22.08 -5.27 1.85
C GLU A 246 22.33 -6.80 1.93
N GLY A 247 21.55 -7.60 1.21
CA GLY A 247 21.68 -9.06 1.15
C GLY A 247 21.13 -9.78 2.37
N ARG A 248 20.40 -9.08 3.25
CA ARG A 248 19.76 -9.69 4.42
C ARG A 248 18.48 -10.41 3.98
N MET A 249 18.13 -11.49 4.68
CA MET A 249 17.00 -12.39 4.35
C MET A 249 16.01 -12.52 5.52
N ASP A 250 14.76 -12.85 5.20
CA ASP A 250 13.63 -13.11 6.10
C ASP A 250 13.48 -12.06 7.20
N LEU A 251 13.53 -10.80 6.74
CA LEU A 251 13.60 -9.59 7.53
C LEU A 251 12.40 -9.39 8.44
N GLU A 252 12.63 -8.84 9.63
CA GLU A 252 11.58 -8.54 10.59
C GLU A 252 11.96 -7.37 11.50
N GLY A 253 10.99 -6.46 11.69
CA GLY A 253 11.13 -5.31 12.59
C GLY A 253 11.48 -4.02 11.86
N VAL A 254 12.08 -3.09 12.60
CA VAL A 254 12.43 -1.74 12.13
C VAL A 254 13.88 -1.72 11.64
N TYR A 255 14.09 -1.06 10.51
CA TYR A 255 15.40 -0.78 9.91
C TYR A 255 15.52 0.73 9.70
N CYS A 256 16.37 1.37 10.51
CA CYS A 256 16.62 2.81 10.52
C CYS A 256 18.11 3.08 10.76
N ASP A 257 18.63 4.18 10.22
CA ASP A 257 20.07 4.45 10.11
C ASP A 257 20.66 5.39 11.18
N GLN A 258 19.97 5.68 12.29
CA GLN A 258 20.46 6.70 13.23
C GLN A 258 21.79 6.37 13.93
N GLN A 259 22.16 5.08 14.10
CA GLN A 259 23.40 4.67 14.80
C GLN A 259 24.13 3.44 14.18
N GLY A 260 23.85 3.09 12.92
CA GLY A 260 24.73 2.20 12.12
C GLY A 260 24.60 0.68 12.30
N GLU A 261 23.90 0.15 13.32
CA GLU A 261 23.75 -1.32 13.45
C GLU A 261 22.72 -1.92 12.46
N ARG A 262 21.67 -1.18 12.13
CA ARG A 262 20.62 -1.60 11.18
C ARG A 262 20.54 -0.66 10.00
N LYS A 263 21.49 -0.76 9.06
CA LYS A 263 21.47 0.03 7.82
C LYS A 263 20.08 0.03 7.16
N THR A 264 19.61 1.21 6.82
CA THR A 264 18.41 1.43 6.01
C THR A 264 18.61 0.82 4.62
N PRO A 265 17.80 -0.17 4.19
CA PRO A 265 17.88 -0.69 2.83
C PRO A 265 17.36 0.32 1.81
N ARG A 266 17.82 0.21 0.56
CA ARG A 266 17.30 0.99 -0.58
C ARG A 266 15.95 0.45 -1.05
N TRP A 267 15.81 -0.87 -1.00
CA TRP A 267 14.63 -1.62 -1.43
C TRP A 267 14.51 -2.91 -0.61
N VAL A 268 13.28 -3.43 -0.55
CA VAL A 268 12.94 -4.73 0.04
C VAL A 268 12.06 -5.48 -0.94
N ASP A 269 12.38 -6.74 -1.18
CA ASP A 269 11.68 -7.63 -2.10
C ASP A 269 11.09 -8.83 -1.35
N CYS A 270 9.84 -9.18 -1.68
CA CYS A 270 9.16 -10.37 -1.17
C CYS A 270 8.74 -11.24 -2.36
N THR A 271 9.36 -12.42 -2.47
CA THR A 271 9.17 -13.36 -3.59
C THR A 271 8.65 -14.70 -3.08
N GLY A 272 7.70 -15.29 -3.79
CA GLY A 272 7.19 -16.63 -3.50
C GLY A 272 6.51 -17.26 -4.70
N THR A 273 5.55 -18.16 -4.45
CA THR A 273 4.86 -18.90 -5.51
C THR A 273 3.35 -18.83 -5.38
N ILE A 274 2.64 -18.52 -6.48
CA ILE A 274 1.19 -18.66 -6.59
C ILE A 274 0.89 -19.71 -7.67
N GLY A 275 0.44 -20.89 -7.23
CA GLY A 275 0.41 -22.07 -8.10
C GLY A 275 1.83 -22.45 -8.53
N GLU A 276 2.03 -22.63 -9.84
CA GLU A 276 3.35 -22.95 -10.43
C GLU A 276 4.20 -21.70 -10.73
N ASN A 277 3.68 -20.51 -10.44
CA ASN A 277 4.29 -19.26 -10.85
C ASN A 277 5.13 -18.66 -9.72
N VAL A 278 6.42 -18.48 -9.97
CA VAL A 278 7.26 -17.58 -9.14
C VAL A 278 6.85 -16.14 -9.44
N VAL A 279 6.51 -15.39 -8.39
CA VAL A 279 6.08 -13.99 -8.48
C VAL A 279 6.49 -13.26 -7.20
N GLY A 280 6.50 -11.93 -7.23
CA GLY A 280 6.80 -11.16 -6.03
C GLY A 280 6.43 -9.69 -6.12
N MET A 281 6.81 -8.96 -5.07
CA MET A 281 6.59 -7.54 -4.89
C MET A 281 7.85 -6.93 -4.27
N THR A 282 8.39 -5.89 -4.91
CA THR A 282 9.44 -5.06 -4.34
C THR A 282 8.89 -3.69 -3.91
N LEU A 283 9.32 -3.20 -2.75
CA LEU A 283 9.06 -1.85 -2.24
C LEU A 283 10.37 -1.05 -2.18
N MET A 284 10.34 0.20 -2.66
CA MET A 284 11.48 1.12 -2.69
C MET A 284 11.09 2.49 -2.13
N GLY A 285 11.99 3.09 -1.35
CA GLY A 285 11.88 4.49 -0.94
C GLY A 285 12.68 5.41 -1.85
N HIS A 286 12.17 6.58 -2.22
CA HIS A 286 12.88 7.51 -3.08
C HIS A 286 14.09 8.12 -2.34
N ALA A 287 15.23 8.29 -3.01
CA ALA A 287 16.46 8.79 -2.39
C ALA A 287 16.30 10.18 -1.75
N ASP A 288 15.50 11.05 -2.37
CA ASP A 288 15.20 12.40 -1.88
C ASP A 288 14.12 12.46 -0.77
N ASN A 289 13.56 11.33 -0.33
CA ASN A 289 12.67 11.35 0.84
C ASN A 289 13.44 11.85 2.06
N LEU A 290 12.74 12.57 2.96
CA LEU A 290 13.32 13.05 4.22
C LEU A 290 14.08 11.94 4.97
N ARG A 291 13.45 10.75 5.06
CA ARG A 291 14.02 9.50 5.59
C ARG A 291 13.32 8.32 4.90
N ASN A 292 14.01 7.19 4.76
CA ASN A 292 13.47 5.94 4.21
C ASN A 292 13.55 4.80 5.22
N GLN A 293 12.79 4.86 6.31
CA GLN A 293 12.85 3.85 7.36
C GLN A 293 11.89 2.71 7.01
N PHE A 294 12.36 1.47 7.12
CA PHE A 294 11.58 0.30 6.75
C PHE A 294 11.02 -0.41 7.98
N PHE A 295 9.76 -0.81 7.90
CA PHE A 295 9.12 -1.69 8.87
C PHE A 295 8.59 -2.93 8.18
N LEU A 296 9.09 -4.08 8.61
CA LEU A 296 8.92 -5.34 7.92
C LEU A 296 8.31 -6.40 8.84
N ARG A 297 7.49 -7.26 8.24
CA ARG A 297 6.82 -8.36 8.90
C ARG A 297 6.80 -9.60 8.02
N LYS A 298 7.12 -10.75 8.62
CA LYS A 298 7.18 -12.05 7.93
C LYS A 298 5.86 -12.49 7.34
N TYR A 299 4.75 -12.13 7.99
CA TYR A 299 3.44 -12.36 7.41
C TYR A 299 3.24 -11.61 6.09
N GLY A 300 4.14 -10.73 5.62
CA GLY A 300 4.07 -10.14 4.27
C GLY A 300 3.66 -8.67 4.23
N MET A 301 3.93 -7.92 5.30
CA MET A 301 3.80 -6.47 5.30
C MET A 301 5.18 -5.83 5.13
N MET A 302 5.26 -4.91 4.17
CA MET A 302 6.42 -4.05 3.95
C MET A 302 5.96 -2.60 3.97
N GLU A 303 6.69 -1.76 4.69
CA GLU A 303 6.39 -0.36 4.87
C GLU A 303 7.67 0.48 4.77
N VAL A 304 7.55 1.66 4.16
CA VAL A 304 8.61 2.68 4.12
C VAL A 304 8.06 4.03 4.54
N SER A 305 8.81 4.74 5.38
CA SER A 305 8.35 5.99 6.00
C SER A 305 9.45 6.90 6.48
N ALA A 306 9.12 8.17 6.64
CA ALA A 306 9.98 9.13 7.31
C ALA A 306 9.70 9.25 8.83
N MET A 307 8.74 8.49 9.37
CA MET A 307 8.19 8.69 10.71
C MET A 307 8.23 7.42 11.61
N LEU A 308 9.10 6.44 11.36
CA LEU A 308 9.11 5.24 12.21
C LEU A 308 9.73 5.48 13.60
N ASP A 309 10.76 6.33 13.69
CA ASP A 309 11.49 6.58 14.94
C ASP A 309 11.53 8.05 15.39
N ALA A 310 10.99 8.96 14.57
CA ALA A 310 11.03 10.38 14.85
C ALA A 310 9.84 11.12 14.26
N ASP A 311 9.35 12.11 15.00
CA ASP A 311 8.32 13.03 14.56
C ASP A 311 8.76 13.80 13.31
N VAL A 312 7.77 14.22 12.51
CA VAL A 312 7.96 15.14 11.39
C VAL A 312 6.96 16.29 11.56
N ARG A 313 7.45 17.50 11.81
CA ARG A 313 6.64 18.72 11.86
C ARG A 313 6.47 19.28 10.46
N LEU A 314 5.24 19.59 10.08
CA LEU A 314 4.85 20.16 8.80
C LEU A 314 4.38 21.61 9.01
N THR A 315 4.84 22.50 8.14
CA THR A 315 4.31 23.86 7.98
C THR A 315 3.99 24.09 6.51
N ASP A 316 3.41 25.24 6.16
CA ASP A 316 3.16 25.60 4.76
C ASP A 316 4.44 25.67 3.94
N GLU A 317 5.54 26.13 4.57
CA GLU A 317 6.87 26.25 3.97
C GLU A 317 7.65 24.93 3.98
N ALA A 318 7.28 24.00 4.87
CA ALA A 318 7.93 22.70 5.03
C ALA A 318 6.90 21.56 4.96
N PRO A 319 6.26 21.32 3.79
CA PRO A 319 5.40 20.17 3.59
C PRO A 319 6.23 18.87 3.57
N LEU A 320 5.58 17.74 3.84
CA LEU A 320 6.20 16.45 3.58
C LEU A 320 6.08 16.15 2.09
N VAL A 321 7.22 15.94 1.43
CA VAL A 321 7.29 15.34 0.09
C VAL A 321 7.84 13.92 0.26
N PHE A 322 7.09 12.94 -0.21
CA PHE A 322 7.44 11.53 -0.05
C PHE A 322 7.06 10.74 -1.29
N ALA A 323 7.93 9.82 -1.72
CA ALA A 323 7.60 8.88 -2.78
C ALA A 323 8.08 7.46 -2.49
N ALA A 324 7.32 6.51 -3.02
CA ALA A 324 7.64 5.09 -2.97
C ALA A 324 7.35 4.44 -4.33
N ARG A 325 8.15 3.45 -4.70
CA ARG A 325 7.94 2.61 -5.88
C ARG A 325 7.59 1.20 -5.44
N PHE A 326 6.54 0.64 -6.05
CA PHE A 326 6.12 -0.74 -5.89
C PHE A 326 6.32 -1.45 -7.23
N VAL A 327 6.92 -2.63 -7.21
CA VAL A 327 7.20 -3.43 -8.41
C VAL A 327 6.66 -4.83 -8.22
N ALA A 328 5.53 -5.14 -8.85
CA ALA A 328 5.04 -6.51 -8.96
C ALA A 328 5.73 -7.21 -10.13
N HIS A 329 6.31 -8.39 -9.91
CA HIS A 329 7.13 -9.04 -10.92
C HIS A 329 6.75 -10.50 -11.19
N ASP A 330 6.89 -10.89 -12.45
CA ASP A 330 6.84 -12.28 -12.91
C ASP A 330 8.23 -12.91 -12.85
N GLY A 331 8.32 -14.09 -12.23
CA GLY A 331 9.58 -14.81 -12.05
C GLY A 331 10.46 -14.25 -10.93
N PRO A 332 11.63 -14.87 -10.70
CA PRO A 332 12.61 -14.35 -9.74
C PRO A 332 13.22 -13.04 -10.23
N ILE A 333 13.47 -12.11 -9.30
CA ILE A 333 14.16 -10.85 -9.59
C ILE A 333 15.57 -10.86 -8.99
N THR A 334 16.57 -10.36 -9.72
CA THR A 334 17.98 -10.32 -9.27
C THR A 334 18.36 -8.96 -8.70
N ASP A 335 19.36 -8.89 -7.83
CA ASP A 335 19.84 -7.65 -7.21
C ASP A 335 20.15 -6.57 -8.24
N ALA A 336 20.86 -6.94 -9.32
CA ALA A 336 21.21 -6.01 -10.39
C ALA A 336 19.99 -5.39 -11.08
N VAL A 337 18.91 -6.17 -11.24
CA VAL A 337 17.65 -5.68 -11.81
C VAL A 337 16.94 -4.74 -10.82
N VAL A 338 16.85 -5.12 -9.54
CA VAL A 338 16.19 -4.30 -8.53
C VAL A 338 16.96 -3.00 -8.29
N ASP A 339 18.29 -3.04 -8.22
CA ASP A 339 19.13 -1.86 -8.09
C ASP A 339 18.97 -0.94 -9.31
N ARG A 340 18.88 -1.46 -10.53
CA ARG A 340 18.59 -0.64 -11.72
C ARG A 340 17.24 0.06 -11.61
N LEU A 341 16.18 -0.66 -11.24
CA LEU A 341 14.83 -0.10 -11.03
C LEU A 341 14.83 0.96 -9.92
N TYR A 342 15.64 0.78 -8.88
CA TYR A 342 15.85 1.78 -7.83
C TYR A 342 16.58 3.02 -8.37
N GLN A 343 17.66 2.86 -9.14
CA GLN A 343 18.40 4.00 -9.71
C GLN A 343 17.53 4.81 -10.70
N GLU A 344 16.71 4.12 -11.49
CA GLU A 344 15.73 4.76 -12.36
C GLU A 344 14.67 5.53 -11.57
N PHE A 345 14.28 5.04 -10.40
CA PHE A 345 13.33 5.73 -9.52
C PHE A 345 13.98 6.92 -8.83
N SER A 346 15.14 6.74 -8.20
CA SER A 346 15.86 7.76 -7.45
C SER A 346 16.38 8.90 -8.33
N GLY A 347 16.60 8.64 -9.62
CA GLY A 347 16.97 9.68 -10.59
C GLY A 347 15.80 10.59 -11.01
N GLN A 348 14.57 10.28 -10.60
CA GLN A 348 13.42 11.12 -10.88
C GLN A 348 13.39 12.30 -9.90
N ARG A 349 12.84 13.43 -10.35
CA ARG A 349 12.62 14.57 -9.43
C ARG A 349 11.33 14.34 -8.67
N LEU A 350 11.39 14.42 -7.34
CA LEU A 350 10.21 14.66 -6.52
C LEU A 350 9.68 16.05 -6.89
N ARG A 351 8.51 16.08 -7.56
CA ARG A 351 7.83 17.32 -7.95
C ARG A 351 6.60 17.55 -7.09
#